data_AF-A0A2V6MV95-F1
#
_entry.id   AF-A0A2V6MV95-F1
#
_cell.length_a   1.000
_cell.length_b   1.000
_cell.length_c   1.000
_cell.angle_alpha   90.00
_cell.angle_beta   90.00
_cell.angle_gamma   90.00
#
_symmetry.space_group_name_H-M   'P 1'
#
loop_
_entity.id
_entity.type
_entity.pdbx_description
1 polymer ?
#
loop_
_entity_poly.entity_id
_entity_poly.type
_entity_poly.pdbx_seq_one_letter_code
_entity_poly.pdbx_strand_id
1 'polypeptide(L)'
;MKFAIIQFPGSNCDQDCLRAINGLDGLRAEYVWHKATSLAGFDAIVLPGGFAYGDYLRCGAIARFSPIMNEVVRAAKEGRLVLGTCNGFQVLCEAGLLPGALVRNRG
;
A
#
# COMPACT_ATOMS: atom_id res chain seq x y z
N MET A 1 2.02 -17.58 -4.69
CA MET A 1 2.51 -16.19 -4.92
C MET A 1 2.86 -15.54 -3.59
N LYS A 2 3.82 -14.63 -3.59
CA LYS A 2 4.28 -13.89 -2.41
C LYS A 2 3.88 -12.41 -2.47
N PHE A 3 3.14 -11.94 -1.48
CA PHE A 3 2.61 -10.58 -1.39
C PHE A 3 3.42 -9.75 -0.40
N ALA A 4 3.79 -8.54 -0.80
CA ALA A 4 4.36 -7.52 0.07
C ALA A 4 3.25 -6.66 0.66
N ILE A 5 3.04 -6.69 1.97
CA ILE A 5 2.12 -5.79 2.66
C ILE A 5 2.93 -4.61 3.20
N ILE A 6 2.70 -3.43 2.62
CA ILE A 6 3.47 -2.24 2.98
C ILE A 6 2.99 -1.68 4.33
N GLN A 7 3.87 -1.64 5.32
CA GLN A 7 3.58 -1.04 6.62
C GLN A 7 4.09 0.40 6.68
N PHE A 8 3.14 1.34 6.60
CA PHE A 8 3.37 2.74 6.97
C PHE A 8 3.10 2.96 8.46
N PRO A 9 3.78 3.92 9.11
CA PRO A 9 3.39 4.37 10.45
C PRO A 9 1.91 4.76 10.44
N GLY A 10 1.08 4.21 11.34
CA GLY A 10 -0.36 4.49 11.39
C GLY A 10 -1.25 3.62 10.48
N SER A 11 -0.67 2.69 9.71
CA SER A 11 -1.46 1.60 9.10
C SER A 11 -2.08 0.75 10.21
N ASN A 12 -3.32 0.27 10.02
CA ASN A 12 -4.02 -0.53 11.05
C ASN A 12 -4.80 -1.74 10.51
N CYS A 13 -4.93 -1.88 9.19
CA CYS A 13 -5.53 -3.05 8.53
C CYS A 13 -4.47 -3.92 7.81
N ASP A 14 -3.20 -3.73 8.11
CA ASP A 14 -2.09 -4.54 7.61
C ASP A 14 -2.18 -6.00 8.11
N GLN A 15 -2.56 -6.20 9.38
CA GLN A 15 -2.80 -7.52 9.95
C GLN A 15 -3.98 -8.25 9.29
N ASP A 16 -5.02 -7.51 8.91
CA ASP A 16 -6.18 -8.07 8.21
C ASP A 16 -5.77 -8.57 6.82
N CYS A 17 -4.98 -7.77 6.09
CA CYS A 17 -4.41 -8.18 4.81
C CYS A 17 -3.51 -9.43 4.95
N LEU A 18 -2.67 -9.47 6.00
CA LEU A 18 -1.76 -10.58 6.26
C LEU A 18 -2.56 -11.88 6.50
N ARG A 19 -3.55 -11.82 7.39
CA ARG A 19 -4.41 -12.97 7.70
C ARG A 19 -5.22 -13.42 6.49
N ALA A 20 -5.83 -12.49 5.76
CA ALA A 20 -6.64 -12.81 4.59
C ALA A 20 -5.83 -13.55 3.52
N ILE A 21 -4.62 -13.07 3.21
CA ILE A 21 -3.77 -13.68 2.17
C ILE A 21 -3.20 -15.01 2.65
N ASN A 22 -2.68 -15.09 3.89
CA ASN A 22 -2.10 -16.33 4.42
C ASN A 22 -3.15 -17.41 4.71
N GLY A 23 -4.44 -17.07 4.77
CA GLY A 23 -5.53 -18.03 4.89
C GLY A 23 -5.93 -18.72 3.58
N LEU A 24 -5.31 -18.35 2.46
CA LEU A 24 -5.57 -18.93 1.14
C LEU A 24 -4.43 -19.86 0.72
N ASP A 25 -4.77 -21.05 0.24
CA ASP A 25 -3.78 -22.05 -0.17
C ASP A 25 -2.86 -21.54 -1.30
N GLY A 26 -1.56 -21.80 -1.16
CA GLY A 26 -0.54 -21.43 -2.16
C GLY A 26 -0.18 -19.94 -2.19
N LEU A 27 -0.79 -19.12 -1.33
CA LEU A 27 -0.44 -17.70 -1.17
C LEU A 27 0.36 -17.49 0.12
N ARG A 28 1.25 -16.49 0.10
CA ARG A 28 1.98 -16.02 1.27
C ARG A 28 2.05 -14.51 1.26
N ALA A 29 1.96 -13.90 2.43
CA ALA A 29 2.16 -12.48 2.64
C ALA A 29 3.19 -12.24 3.74
N GLU A 30 4.02 -11.21 3.53
CA GLU A 30 4.98 -10.72 4.52
C GLU A 30 4.90 -9.19 4.58
N TYR A 31 5.21 -8.64 5.76
CA TYR A 31 5.29 -7.21 5.93
C TYR A 31 6.56 -6.64 5.28
N VAL A 32 6.43 -5.48 4.66
CA VAL A 32 7.55 -4.67 4.17
C VAL A 32 7.45 -3.29 4.79
N TRP A 33 8.48 -2.93 5.56
CA TRP A 33 8.53 -1.63 6.23
C TRP A 33 8.64 -0.50 5.21
N HIS A 34 7.93 0.61 5.42
CA HIS A 34 7.88 1.72 4.44
C HIS A 34 9.25 2.34 4.08
N LYS A 35 10.26 2.20 4.95
CA LYS A 35 11.64 2.67 4.67
C LYS A 35 12.47 1.69 3.86
N ALA A 36 12.00 0.48 3.60
CA ALA A 36 12.67 -0.45 2.70
C ALA A 36 12.74 0.15 1.29
N THR A 37 13.70 -0.32 0.50
CA THR A 37 13.99 0.21 -0.85
C THR A 37 13.93 -0.88 -1.92
N SER A 38 13.43 -2.06 -1.58
CA SER A 38 13.35 -3.21 -2.49
C SER A 38 12.09 -4.03 -2.24
N LEU A 39 11.48 -4.48 -3.34
CA LEU A 39 10.39 -5.46 -3.36
C LEU A 39 10.83 -6.75 -4.08
N ALA A 40 12.13 -7.04 -4.07
CA ALA A 40 12.66 -8.27 -4.63
C ALA A 40 12.07 -9.51 -3.94
N GLY A 41 11.74 -10.53 -4.72
CA GLY A 41 11.14 -11.78 -4.23
C GLY A 41 9.63 -11.71 -3.97
N PHE A 42 8.99 -10.56 -4.17
CA PHE A 42 7.53 -10.41 -4.11
C PHE A 42 6.92 -10.37 -5.52
N ASP A 43 5.78 -11.05 -5.66
CA ASP A 43 5.01 -11.17 -6.90
C ASP A 43 3.92 -10.09 -7.00
N ALA A 44 3.40 -9.64 -5.84
CA ALA A 44 2.31 -8.69 -5.74
C ALA A 44 2.49 -7.76 -4.53
N ILE A 45 1.86 -6.59 -4.57
CA ILE A 45 2.03 -5.52 -3.59
C ILE A 45 0.66 -5.12 -3.05
N VAL A 46 0.57 -4.93 -1.73
CA VAL A 46 -0.63 -4.48 -1.03
C VAL A 46 -0.31 -3.24 -0.21
N LEU A 47 -1.02 -2.15 -0.47
CA LEU A 47 -1.08 -0.98 0.40
C LEU A 47 -2.34 -1.14 1.27
N PRO A 48 -2.19 -1.40 2.58
CA PRO A 48 -3.32 -1.69 3.45
C PRO A 48 -4.10 -0.41 3.82
N GLY A 49 -5.28 -0.61 4.40
CA GLY A 49 -6.06 0.46 5.01
C GLY A 49 -5.48 0.97 6.34
N GLY A 50 -6.05 2.08 6.82
CA GLY A 50 -5.73 2.70 8.10
C GLY A 50 -5.60 4.20 7.99
N PHE A 51 -4.63 4.77 8.72
CA PHE A 51 -4.37 6.20 8.75
C PHE A 51 -2.86 6.42 8.62
N ALA A 52 -2.29 6.12 7.44
CA ALA A 52 -0.86 6.28 7.23
C ALA A 52 -0.43 7.73 7.57
N TYR A 53 0.54 7.85 8.48
CA TYR A 53 1.00 9.10 9.08
C TYR A 53 -0.11 9.92 9.76
N GLY A 54 -1.13 9.24 10.30
CA GLY A 54 -2.27 9.86 10.97
C GLY A 54 -3.16 10.69 10.04
N ASP A 55 -2.99 10.56 8.72
CA ASP A 55 -3.62 11.42 7.71
C ASP A 55 -3.45 12.94 7.98
N TYR A 56 -2.38 13.33 8.69
CA TYR A 56 -2.22 14.67 9.26
C TYR A 56 -2.25 15.83 8.25
N LEU A 57 -1.76 15.63 7.04
CA LEU A 57 -1.86 16.63 5.98
C LEU A 57 -3.15 16.44 5.17
N ARG A 58 -3.31 15.23 4.63
CA ARG A 58 -4.44 14.72 3.87
C ARG A 58 -4.30 13.21 3.81
N CYS A 59 -5.41 12.49 3.69
CA CYS A 59 -5.40 11.03 3.69
C CYS A 59 -4.41 10.44 2.69
N GLY A 60 -3.47 9.64 3.18
CA GLY A 60 -2.43 8.99 2.38
C GLY A 60 -1.36 9.91 1.75
N ALA A 61 -1.48 11.23 1.86
CA ALA A 61 -0.63 12.19 1.13
C ALA A 61 0.84 12.15 1.54
N ILE A 62 1.12 11.88 2.83
CA ILE A 62 2.49 11.78 3.35
C ILE A 62 3.12 10.44 2.96
N ALA A 63 2.34 9.36 2.92
CA ALA A 63 2.84 8.00 2.70
C ALA A 63 3.57 7.83 1.37
N ARG A 64 3.14 8.57 0.32
CA ARG A 64 3.74 8.53 -1.03
C ARG A 64 5.23 8.87 -1.05
N PHE A 65 5.74 9.60 -0.06
CA PHE A 65 7.15 9.99 0.05
C PHE A 65 8.02 8.93 0.74
N SER A 66 7.44 7.83 1.20
CA SER A 66 8.21 6.73 1.81
C SER A 66 9.13 6.08 0.78
N PRO A 67 10.36 5.69 1.15
CA PRO A 67 11.32 5.10 0.23
C PRO A 67 10.78 3.92 -0.59
N ILE A 68 9.95 3.06 0.02
CA ILE A 68 9.38 1.89 -0.66
C ILE A 68 8.48 2.26 -1.83
N MET A 69 7.88 3.45 -1.82
CA MET A 69 6.94 3.87 -2.85
C MET A 69 7.60 4.06 -4.21
N ASN A 70 8.92 4.33 -4.26
CA ASN A 70 9.67 4.33 -5.52
C ASN A 70 9.60 2.95 -6.19
N GLU A 71 9.76 1.88 -5.42
CA GLU A 71 9.66 0.51 -5.91
C GLU A 71 8.22 0.11 -6.23
N VAL A 72 7.24 0.56 -5.44
CA VAL A 72 5.81 0.34 -5.75
C VAL A 72 5.47 0.97 -7.11
N VAL A 73 5.89 2.21 -7.36
CA VAL A 73 5.64 2.92 -8.62
C VAL A 73 6.35 2.23 -9.78
N ARG A 74 7.60 1.79 -9.60
CA ARG A 74 8.34 1.02 -10.60
C ARG A 74 7.62 -0.28 -10.94
N ALA A 75 7.26 -1.06 -9.93
CA ALA A 75 6.56 -2.34 -10.09
C ALA A 75 5.21 -2.19 -10.80
N ALA A 76 4.43 -1.16 -10.44
CA ALA A 76 3.16 -0.87 -11.11
C ALA A 76 3.35 -0.57 -12.61
N LYS A 77 4.38 0.23 -12.96
CA LYS A 77 4.71 0.54 -14.36
C LYS A 77 5.20 -0.68 -15.15
N GLU A 78 5.80 -1.65 -14.47
CA GLU A 78 6.20 -2.95 -15.04
C GLU A 78 5.02 -3.93 -15.15
N GLY A 79 3.81 -3.54 -14.77
CA GLY A 79 2.61 -4.37 -14.84
C GLY A 79 2.47 -5.37 -13.70
N ARG A 80 3.24 -5.24 -12.61
CA ARG A 80 3.03 -6.06 -11.41
C ARG A 80 1.72 -5.68 -10.72
N LEU A 81 1.12 -6.67 -10.06
CA LEU A 81 -0.13 -6.48 -9.32
C LEU A 81 0.10 -5.59 -8.10
N VAL A 82 -0.64 -4.48 -8.04
CA VAL A 82 -0.69 -3.56 -6.89
C VAL A 82 -2.14 -3.37 -6.46
N LEU A 83 -2.42 -3.67 -5.19
CA LEU A 83 -3.73 -3.50 -4.57
C LEU A 83 -3.66 -2.43 -3.49
N GLY A 84 -4.54 -1.43 -3.53
CA GLY A 84 -4.70 -0.45 -2.45
C GLY A 84 -6.11 -0.53 -1.87
N THR A 85 -6.23 -0.74 -0.56
CA THR A 85 -7.53 -0.82 0.13
C THR A 85 -7.73 0.37 1.07
N CYS A 86 -8.89 1.03 1.02
CA CYS A 86 -9.21 2.20 1.87
C CYS A 86 -8.11 3.28 1.79
N ASN A 87 -7.29 3.44 2.84
CA ASN A 87 -6.16 4.35 2.85
C ASN A 87 -5.09 4.00 1.81
N GLY A 88 -4.87 2.71 1.52
CA GLY A 88 -4.01 2.29 0.42
C GLY A 88 -4.46 2.80 -0.94
N PHE A 89 -5.77 2.86 -1.22
CA PHE A 89 -6.29 3.47 -2.45
C PHE A 89 -5.99 4.97 -2.48
N GLN A 90 -6.17 5.67 -1.36
CA GLN A 90 -5.81 7.08 -1.22
C GLN A 90 -4.32 7.30 -1.52
N VAL A 91 -3.43 6.48 -0.96
CA VAL A 91 -1.98 6.55 -1.24
C VAL A 91 -1.68 6.35 -2.72
N LEU A 92 -2.37 5.42 -3.41
CA LEU A 92 -2.17 5.21 -4.84
C LEU A 92 -2.61 6.41 -5.71
N CYS A 93 -3.72 7.08 -5.37
CA CYS A 93 -4.10 8.34 -5.99
C CYS A 93 -3.05 9.44 -5.73
N GLU A 94 -2.61 9.58 -4.49
CA GLU A 94 -1.61 10.57 -4.09
C GLU A 94 -0.25 10.35 -4.78
N ALA A 95 0.11 9.10 -5.06
CA ALA A 95 1.30 8.71 -5.82
C ALA A 95 1.15 8.86 -7.34
N GLY A 96 -0.04 9.22 -7.83
CA GLY A 96 -0.34 9.36 -9.26
C GLY A 96 -0.41 8.03 -10.02
N LEU A 97 -0.57 6.91 -9.31
CA LEU A 97 -0.76 5.58 -9.91
C LEU A 97 -2.22 5.34 -10.30
N LEU A 98 -3.15 6.07 -9.68
CA LEU A 98 -4.57 6.06 -10.02
C LEU A 98 -5.02 7.49 -10.35
N PRO A 99 -5.98 7.65 -11.29
CA PRO A 99 -6.47 8.98 -11.65
C PRO A 99 -7.28 9.60 -10.52
N GLY A 100 -7.28 10.94 -10.48
CA GLY A 100 -8.11 11.73 -9.56
C GLY A 100 -7.53 11.87 -8.15
N ALA A 101 -8.36 12.40 -7.26
CA ALA A 101 -8.04 12.59 -5.84
C ALA A 101 -9.28 12.37 -5.00
N LEU A 102 -9.11 11.84 -3.78
CA LEU A 102 -10.20 11.67 -2.84
C LEU A 102 -10.38 12.94 -2.00
N VAL A 103 -11.64 13.36 -1.88
CA VAL A 103 -12.05 14.53 -1.11
C VAL A 103 -13.13 14.14 -0.12
N ARG A 104 -13.29 14.95 0.92
CA ARG A 104 -14.38 14.77 1.88
C ARG A 104 -15.72 14.95 1.17
N ASN A 105 -16.66 14.04 1.42
CA ASN A 105 -18.03 14.15 0.93
C ASN A 105 -18.66 15.45 1.43
N ARG A 106 -19.42 16.11 0.56
CA ARG A 106 -20.26 17.25 0.95
C ARG A 106 -21.47 16.68 1.71
N GLY A 107 -21.69 17.17 2.92
CA GLY A 107 -22.89 16.89 3.71
C GLY A 107 -24.04 17.79 3.29
#